data_AF-A0A126V4Q0-F1
#
_entry.id   AF-A0A126V4Q0-F1
#
_cell.length_a   1.000
_cell.length_b   1.000
_cell.length_c   1.000
_cell.angle_alpha   90.00
_cell.angle_beta   90.00
_cell.angle_gamma   90.00
#
_symmetry.space_group_name_H-M   'P 1'
#
loop_
_entity.id
_entity.type
_entity.pdbx_description
1 polymer ?
#
loop_
_entity_poly.entity_id
_entity_poly.type
_entity_poly.pdbx_seq_one_letter_code
_entity_poly.pdbx_strand_id
1 'polypeptide(L)'
;MDGGGGQGVLSYFTSSTSVNIDLETGVASGGDADGDVIIGDTFVFATGTGSDIISDVSINVDIVAISAGASQFSDLTLTRFGDDTIVQFSNTTITLRDVLPAELDANDFVF
;
A
#
# COMPACT_ATOMS: atom_id res chain seq x y z
N MET A 1 -13.94 -7.57 6.95
CA MET A 1 -13.97 -7.05 8.33
C MET A 1 -12.87 -7.77 9.07
N ASP A 2 -11.74 -7.10 9.23
CA ASP A 2 -11.41 -6.54 10.55
C ASP A 2 -10.44 -5.34 10.48
N GLY A 3 -10.96 -4.18 10.06
CA GLY A 3 -10.47 -2.88 10.53
C GLY A 3 -10.79 -2.66 12.02
N GLY A 4 -10.30 -3.55 12.87
CA GLY A 4 -10.60 -3.60 14.31
C GLY A 4 -9.34 -3.53 15.16
N GLY A 5 -9.09 -2.36 15.74
CA GLY A 5 -8.19 -2.09 16.89
C GLY A 5 -7.19 -3.18 17.27
N GLY A 6 -6.10 -3.25 16.52
CA GLY A 6 -4.98 -4.18 16.66
C GLY A 6 -4.17 -4.13 15.36
N GLN A 7 -2.90 -4.55 15.37
CA GLN A 7 -2.11 -4.76 14.15
C GLN A 7 -2.87 -5.73 13.24
N GLY A 8 -3.75 -5.19 12.40
CA GLY A 8 -4.73 -5.91 11.60
C GLY A 8 -4.30 -5.83 10.15
N VAL A 9 -4.40 -6.95 9.45
CA VAL A 9 -4.13 -7.01 8.02
C VAL A 9 -5.40 -6.57 7.30
N LEU A 10 -5.42 -5.36 6.74
CA LEU A 10 -6.48 -4.96 5.81
C LEU A 10 -6.09 -5.34 4.38
N SER A 11 -7.00 -6.03 3.70
CA SER A 11 -6.87 -6.40 2.29
C SER A 11 -8.10 -5.94 1.52
N TYR A 12 -7.85 -5.18 0.47
CA TYR A 12 -8.87 -4.71 -0.48
C TYR A 12 -8.84 -5.51 -1.79
N PHE A 13 -8.39 -6.76 -1.72
CA PHE A 13 -8.19 -7.65 -2.87
C PHE A 13 -9.42 -7.80 -3.79
N THR A 14 -10.63 -7.78 -3.23
CA THR A 14 -11.86 -7.93 -4.01
C THR A 14 -12.33 -6.63 -4.65
N SER A 15 -11.65 -5.51 -4.37
CA SER A 15 -12.11 -4.23 -4.85
C SER A 15 -11.92 -4.09 -6.34
N SER A 16 -12.96 -3.62 -7.00
CA SER A 16 -12.98 -3.40 -8.45
C SER A 16 -12.55 -1.98 -8.84
N THR A 17 -12.22 -1.15 -7.86
CA THR A 17 -11.82 0.24 -8.02
C THR A 17 -10.59 0.53 -7.18
N SER A 18 -9.82 1.54 -7.58
CA SER A 18 -8.64 2.00 -6.84
C SER A 18 -9.01 2.44 -5.42
N VAL A 19 -8.15 2.10 -4.46
CA VAL A 19 -8.27 2.56 -3.07
C VAL A 19 -7.30 3.70 -2.81
N ASN A 20 -7.70 4.62 -1.94
CA ASN A 20 -6.88 5.71 -1.45
C ASN A 20 -6.78 5.63 0.07
N ILE A 21 -5.56 5.63 0.57
CA ILE A 21 -5.23 5.45 1.97
C ILE A 21 -4.45 6.67 2.44
N ASP A 22 -4.92 7.27 3.53
CA ASP A 22 -4.26 8.35 4.24
C ASP A 22 -3.81 7.85 5.61
N LEU A 23 -2.50 7.79 5.83
CA LEU A 23 -1.89 7.27 7.05
C LEU A 23 -1.88 8.28 8.19
N GLU A 24 -1.94 9.58 7.89
CA GLU A 24 -2.03 10.64 8.91
C GLU A 24 -3.36 10.52 9.65
N THR A 25 -4.44 10.33 8.89
CA THR A 25 -5.80 10.27 9.42
C THR A 25 -6.29 8.85 9.67
N GLY A 26 -5.57 7.86 9.15
CA GLY A 26 -5.98 6.46 9.14
C GLY A 26 -7.25 6.23 8.31
N VAL A 27 -7.61 7.14 7.39
CA VAL A 27 -8.84 7.00 6.60
C VAL A 27 -8.52 6.31 5.29
N ALA A 28 -9.28 5.27 4.98
CA ALA A 28 -9.30 4.68 3.65
C ALA A 28 -10.58 5.07 2.91
N SER A 29 -10.45 5.21 1.59
CA SER A 29 -11.53 5.65 0.72
C SER A 29 -11.42 4.99 -0.65
N GLY A 30 -12.56 4.89 -1.35
CA GLY A 30 -12.63 4.24 -2.65
C GLY A 30 -12.77 2.72 -2.55
N GLY A 31 -13.57 2.15 -3.45
CA GLY A 31 -13.79 0.71 -3.51
C GLY A 31 -14.28 0.10 -2.21
N ASP A 32 -13.63 -0.99 -1.83
CA ASP A 32 -13.95 -1.76 -0.64
C ASP A 32 -13.35 -1.12 0.63
N ALA A 33 -12.56 -0.06 0.46
CA ALA A 33 -11.92 0.69 1.53
C ALA A 33 -12.77 1.90 1.99
N ASP A 34 -13.90 2.19 1.33
CA ASP A 34 -14.71 3.37 1.63
C ASP A 34 -15.32 3.32 3.05
N GLY A 35 -14.87 4.25 3.90
CA GLY A 35 -15.32 4.36 5.28
C GLY A 35 -14.52 3.53 6.27
N ASP A 36 -13.43 2.90 5.84
CA ASP A 36 -12.53 2.18 6.74
C ASP A 36 -11.62 3.14 7.52
N VAL A 37 -11.42 2.83 8.80
CA VAL A 37 -10.45 3.48 9.69
C VAL A 37 -9.35 2.48 10.00
N ILE A 38 -8.15 2.77 9.52
CA ILE A 38 -6.95 1.97 9.64
C ILE A 38 -6.19 2.42 10.88
N ILE A 39 -5.91 1.46 11.77
CA ILE A 39 -5.17 1.67 13.01
C ILE A 39 -4.05 0.62 13.05
N GLY A 40 -2.84 0.99 12.66
CA GLY A 40 -1.67 0.12 12.59
C GLY A 40 -1.05 0.01 11.19
N ASP A 41 0.26 -0.24 11.17
CA ASP A 41 1.18 0.22 10.13
C ASP A 41 1.43 -0.78 8.98
N THR A 42 0.54 -1.77 8.76
CA THR A 42 0.75 -2.84 7.76
C THR A 42 -0.38 -2.95 6.74
N PHE A 43 -0.05 -2.72 5.47
CA PHE A 43 -1.02 -2.71 4.36
C PHE A 43 -0.86 -3.93 3.48
N VAL A 44 -1.91 -4.72 3.25
CA VAL A 44 -1.79 -5.91 2.38
C VAL A 44 -2.39 -5.68 1.00
N PHE A 45 -1.50 -5.58 0.01
CA PHE A 45 -1.82 -5.54 -1.40
C PHE A 45 -1.74 -6.93 -2.04
N ALA A 46 -2.47 -7.13 -3.12
CA ALA A 46 -2.52 -8.37 -3.89
C ALA A 46 -2.69 -8.05 -5.38
N THR A 47 -2.58 -9.04 -6.25
CA THR A 47 -2.84 -8.87 -7.69
C THR A 47 -4.33 -8.65 -7.94
N GLY A 48 -4.72 -7.55 -8.57
CA GLY A 48 -6.13 -7.26 -8.85
C GLY A 48 -6.35 -5.78 -9.10
N THR A 49 -7.31 -5.44 -9.94
CA THR A 49 -7.42 -4.15 -10.63
C THR A 49 -7.58 -2.92 -9.72
N GLY A 50 -6.56 -2.07 -9.69
CA GLY A 50 -6.57 -0.73 -9.09
C GLY A 50 -5.19 -0.06 -9.24
N SER A 51 -5.15 1.28 -9.30
CA SER A 51 -3.96 2.06 -9.05
C SER A 51 -4.12 2.67 -7.67
N ASP A 52 -3.60 1.98 -6.66
CA ASP A 52 -3.82 2.36 -5.27
C ASP A 52 -2.91 3.53 -4.90
N ILE A 53 -3.39 4.41 -4.03
CA ILE A 53 -2.65 5.58 -3.56
C ILE A 53 -2.49 5.48 -2.05
N ILE A 54 -1.26 5.59 -1.57
CA ILE A 54 -0.95 5.72 -0.15
C ILE A 54 -0.31 7.09 0.07
N SER A 55 -0.83 7.82 1.05
CA SER A 55 -0.31 9.13 1.48
C SER A 55 0.30 9.03 2.86
N ASP A 56 1.24 9.94 3.17
CA ASP A 56 1.85 10.08 4.50
C ASP A 56 2.61 8.84 5.00
N VAL A 57 3.31 8.16 4.08
CA VAL A 57 4.16 7.02 4.43
C VAL A 57 5.39 7.50 5.19
N SER A 58 5.51 7.05 6.43
CA SER A 58 6.68 7.21 7.27
C SER A 58 7.68 6.07 7.03
N ILE A 59 8.78 6.39 6.35
CA ILE A 59 9.85 5.43 6.04
C ILE A 59 10.43 4.80 7.32
N ASN A 60 10.68 3.48 7.30
CA ASN A 60 11.10 2.67 8.46
C ASN A 60 10.08 2.61 9.62
N VAL A 61 8.86 3.13 9.44
CA VAL A 61 7.77 3.01 10.41
C VAL A 61 6.64 2.18 9.79
N ASP A 62 6.23 2.56 8.58
CA ASP A 62 5.15 1.89 7.85
C ASP A 62 5.66 0.74 6.99
N ILE A 63 4.85 -0.31 6.90
CA ILE A 63 5.15 -1.54 6.15
C ILE A 63 4.10 -1.77 5.06
N VAL A 64 4.58 -1.95 3.82
CA VAL A 64 3.78 -2.37 2.68
C VAL A 64 3.88 -3.88 2.50
N ALA A 65 2.87 -4.61 2.94
CA ALA A 65 2.77 -6.05 2.72
C ALA A 65 2.13 -6.37 1.34
N ILE A 66 2.68 -7.34 0.63
CA ILE A 66 2.24 -7.78 -0.69
C ILE A 66 1.97 -9.28 -0.61
N SER A 67 0.72 -9.64 -0.37
CA SER A 67 0.28 -11.04 -0.20
C SER A 67 0.18 -11.85 -1.49
N ALA A 68 0.24 -11.19 -2.65
CA ALA A 68 0.24 -11.82 -3.96
C ALA A 68 0.80 -10.89 -5.04
N GLY A 69 1.49 -11.45 -6.04
CA GLY A 69 1.99 -10.70 -7.20
C GLY A 69 3.45 -10.28 -7.15
N ALA A 70 4.05 -10.39 -5.97
CA ALA A 70 5.48 -10.34 -5.72
C ALA A 70 5.79 -11.34 -4.59
N SER A 71 7.00 -11.89 -4.59
CA SER A 71 7.50 -12.82 -3.57
C SER A 71 8.79 -12.33 -2.89
N GLN A 72 9.38 -11.27 -3.42
CA GLN A 72 10.59 -10.63 -2.91
C GLN A 72 10.71 -9.19 -3.44
N PHE A 73 11.51 -8.36 -2.78
CA PHE A 73 11.68 -6.95 -3.15
C PHE A 73 12.16 -6.75 -4.58
N SER A 74 12.97 -7.66 -5.12
CA SER A 74 13.41 -7.56 -6.52
C SER A 74 12.32 -7.85 -7.55
N ASP A 75 11.16 -8.36 -7.13
CA ASP A 75 9.99 -8.51 -8.02
C ASP A 75 9.28 -7.17 -8.23
N LEU A 76 9.64 -6.15 -7.43
CA LEU A 76 9.09 -4.80 -7.51
C LEU A 76 9.87 -3.96 -8.51
N THR A 77 9.13 -3.17 -9.28
CA THR A 77 9.68 -2.06 -10.06
C THR A 77 9.30 -0.75 -9.37
N LEU A 78 10.30 -0.05 -8.83
CA LEU A 78 10.12 1.27 -8.23
C LEU A 78 10.46 2.35 -9.27
N THR A 79 9.47 3.17 -9.62
CA THR A 79 9.64 4.27 -10.57
C THR A 79 9.31 5.59 -9.90
N ARG A 80 10.23 6.55 -9.97
CA ARG A 80 9.95 7.91 -9.49
C ARG A 80 9.00 8.64 -10.43
N PHE A 81 7.99 9.30 -9.87
CA PHE A 81 7.13 10.24 -10.59
C PHE A 81 6.96 11.52 -9.77
N GLY A 82 7.66 12.60 -10.15
CA GLY A 82 7.69 13.81 -9.33
C GLY A 82 8.32 13.55 -7.96
N ASP A 83 7.57 13.79 -6.89
CA ASP A 83 7.96 13.51 -5.51
C ASP A 83 7.39 12.18 -4.99
N ASP A 84 6.73 11.41 -5.86
CA ASP A 84 6.10 10.14 -5.53
C ASP A 84 6.92 8.95 -6.03
N THR A 85 6.67 7.79 -5.42
CA THR A 85 7.16 6.50 -5.89
C THR A 85 6.00 5.64 -6.38
N ILE A 86 6.11 5.18 -7.61
CA ILE A 86 5.24 4.16 -8.18
C ILE A 86 5.89 2.80 -7.96
N VAL A 87 5.25 1.96 -7.15
CA VAL A 87 5.59 0.56 -6.93
C VAL A 87 4.74 -0.29 -7.88
N GLN A 88 5.37 -1.02 -8.78
CA GLN A 88 4.69 -1.89 -9.72
C GLN A 88 5.14 -3.34 -9.53
N PHE A 89 4.18 -4.25 -9.46
CA PHE A 89 4.40 -5.69 -9.40
C PHE A 89 3.24 -6.44 -10.03
N SER A 90 3.53 -7.55 -10.72
CA SER A 90 2.53 -8.27 -11.53
C SER A 90 1.71 -7.29 -12.41
N ASN A 91 0.40 -7.13 -12.15
CA ASN A 91 -0.49 -6.17 -12.81
C ASN A 91 -1.04 -5.11 -11.84
N THR A 92 -0.43 -4.94 -10.67
CA THR A 92 -0.82 -3.97 -9.64
C THR A 92 0.13 -2.79 -9.66
N THR A 93 -0.41 -1.60 -9.40
CA THR A 93 0.35 -0.35 -9.27
C THR A 93 -0.06 0.33 -7.98
N ILE A 94 0.92 0.68 -7.15
CA ILE A 94 0.75 1.46 -5.93
C ILE A 94 1.53 2.76 -6.09
N THR A 95 0.93 3.88 -5.74
CA THR A 95 1.60 5.18 -5.66
C THR A 95 1.80 5.54 -4.20
N LEU A 96 3.05 5.62 -3.76
CA LEU A 96 3.44 6.16 -2.46
C LEU A 96 3.73 7.65 -2.65
N ARG A 97 2.89 8.51 -2.06
CA ARG A 97 3.04 9.96 -2.20
C ARG A 97 4.08 10.51 -1.26
N ASP A 98 4.81 11.52 -1.74
CA ASP A 98 5.87 12.21 -0.98
C ASP A 98 6.97 11.27 -0.46
N VAL A 99 7.23 10.18 -1.18
CA VAL A 99 8.27 9.19 -0.90
C VAL A 99 9.16 9.02 -2.13
N LEU A 100 10.48 9.11 -1.95
CA LEU A 100 11.44 8.86 -3.01
C LEU A 100 11.80 7.37 -3.09
N PRO A 101 12.04 6.81 -4.30
CA PRO A 101 12.38 5.39 -4.41
C PRO A 101 13.69 5.00 -3.72
N ALA A 102 14.58 5.97 -3.49
CA ALA A 102 15.86 5.75 -2.82
C ALA A 102 15.72 5.66 -1.29
N GLU A 103 14.56 6.02 -0.74
CA GLU A 103 14.26 5.92 0.69
C GLU A 103 13.66 4.56 1.03
N LEU A 104 13.23 3.79 0.03
CA LEU A 104 12.62 2.48 0.18
C LEU A 104 13.65 1.37 0.07
N ASP A 105 13.57 0.41 0.99
CA ASP A 105 14.33 -0.83 0.92
C ASP A 105 13.45 -2.05 1.23
N ALA A 106 14.06 -3.23 1.26
CA ALA A 106 13.33 -4.49 1.47
C ALA A 106 12.68 -4.61 2.86
N ASN A 107 13.06 -3.81 3.85
CA ASN A 107 12.46 -3.80 5.18
C ASN A 107 11.14 -3.04 5.23
N ASP A 108 10.91 -2.13 4.28
CA ASP A 108 9.62 -1.43 4.14
C ASP A 108 8.55 -2.32 3.48
N PHE A 109 8.91 -3.54 3.05
CA PHE A 109 8.00 -4.48 2.39
C PHE A 109 7.98 -5.85 3.05
N VAL A 110 6.80 -6.47 3.05
CA VAL A 110 6.59 -7.87 3.46
C VAL A 110 5.95 -8.62 2.28
N PHE A 111 6.34 -9.88 2.03
CA PHE A 111 5.84 -10.72 0.93
C PHE A 111 5.22 -12.01 1.46
#